data_AF-A0A1A9I3U3-F1
#
_entry.id   AF-A0A1A9I3U3-F1
#
_cell.length_a   1.000
_cell.length_b   1.000
_cell.length_c   1.000
_cell.angle_alpha   90.00
_cell.angle_beta   90.00
_cell.angle_gamma   90.00
#
_symmetry.space_group_name_H-M   'P 1'
#
loop_
_entity.id
_entity.type
_entity.pdbx_description
1 polymer ?
#
loop_
_entity_poly.entity_id
_entity_poly.type
_entity_poly.pdbx_seq_one_letter_code
_entity_poly.pdbx_strand_id
1 'polypeptide(L)'
;MEEFVDFVPEKEPVQETLPKRPRKALSKISRFLTNKFFLATVAFLMIMLFLDKNDLFTIMERRKELNDLELSRDHYSKELQDLHKIKNDLETDPATIEKLAREKYLMKRDNEDIFLTEDNNTKLKQAE
;
A
#
# COMPACT_ATOMS: atom_id res chain seq x y z
N MET A 1 46.35 -31.87 -82.07
CA MET A 1 46.85 -30.50 -82.28
C MET A 1 45.63 -29.60 -82.18
N GLU A 2 45.12 -29.41 -80.97
CA GLU A 2 45.56 -28.38 -80.02
C GLU A 2 45.49 -26.98 -80.63
N GLU A 3 44.37 -26.31 -80.36
CA GLU A 3 44.39 -24.91 -79.98
C GLU A 3 43.26 -24.71 -78.96
N PHE A 4 43.65 -24.81 -77.69
CA PHE A 4 42.85 -24.40 -76.55
C PHE A 4 42.64 -22.89 -76.65
N VAL A 5 41.40 -22.45 -76.88
CA VAL A 5 41.04 -21.03 -76.81
C VAL A 5 40.18 -20.81 -75.57
N ASP A 6 40.88 -20.35 -74.55
CA ASP A 6 40.47 -19.48 -73.45
C ASP A 6 39.14 -19.79 -72.77
N PHE A 7 39.27 -20.68 -71.79
CA PHE A 7 38.45 -20.74 -70.60
C PHE A 7 38.53 -19.40 -69.84
N VAL A 8 37.55 -18.53 -70.06
CA VAL A 8 37.22 -17.48 -69.09
C VAL A 8 36.10 -18.04 -68.22
N PRO A 9 36.37 -18.52 -66.99
CA PRO A 9 35.30 -18.84 -66.08
C PRO A 9 34.62 -17.52 -65.76
N GLU A 10 33.38 -17.36 -66.24
CA GLU A 10 32.50 -16.29 -65.80
C GLU A 10 32.35 -16.47 -64.30
N LYS A 11 33.16 -15.69 -63.57
CA LYS A 11 33.24 -15.69 -62.12
C LYS A 11 31.84 -15.37 -61.61
N GLU A 12 31.12 -16.41 -61.19
CA GLU A 12 29.83 -16.22 -60.53
C GLU A 12 30.04 -15.19 -59.41
N PRO A 13 29.25 -14.11 -59.39
CA PRO A 13 29.53 -12.99 -58.49
C PRO A 13 29.41 -13.46 -57.04
N VAL A 14 30.47 -13.18 -56.29
CA VAL A 14 30.59 -13.37 -54.84
C VAL A 14 29.34 -12.83 -54.15
N GLN A 15 28.54 -13.72 -53.52
CA GLN A 15 27.43 -13.31 -52.67
C GLN A 15 27.99 -12.78 -51.34
N GLU A 16 28.21 -11.47 -51.29
CA GLU A 16 28.73 -10.75 -50.12
C GLU A 16 27.59 -10.36 -49.16
N THR A 17 27.53 -11.07 -48.03
CA THR A 17 27.02 -10.78 -46.66
C THR A 17 25.90 -9.73 -46.37
N LEU A 18 24.83 -10.23 -45.70
CA LEU A 18 23.98 -9.73 -44.57
C LEU A 18 23.80 -8.20 -44.31
N PRO A 19 22.59 -7.69 -43.96
CA PRO A 19 21.82 -8.19 -42.80
C PRO A 19 20.27 -8.16 -42.87
N LYS A 20 19.66 -8.99 -42.01
CA LYS A 20 18.23 -8.94 -41.67
C LYS A 20 17.87 -7.60 -40.98
N ARG A 21 16.81 -6.94 -41.45
CA ARG A 21 15.56 -6.62 -40.70
C ARG A 21 14.86 -5.36 -41.25
N PRO A 22 13.65 -5.46 -41.82
CA PRO A 22 12.78 -4.30 -41.95
C PRO A 22 12.16 -3.99 -40.58
N ARG A 23 12.81 -3.13 -39.77
CA ARG A 23 12.17 -2.49 -38.60
C ARG A 23 11.20 -1.38 -39.07
N LYS A 24 10.19 -1.74 -39.86
CA LYS A 24 9.20 -0.79 -40.40
C LYS A 24 8.20 -0.29 -39.35
N ALA A 25 8.07 -0.97 -38.21
CA ALA A 25 7.21 -0.51 -37.11
C ALA A 25 7.83 0.66 -36.33
N LEU A 26 9.16 0.66 -36.15
CA LEU A 26 9.87 1.67 -35.36
C LEU A 26 10.03 3.00 -36.10
N SER A 27 10.01 3.01 -37.44
CA SER A 27 10.18 4.25 -38.22
C SER A 27 8.97 5.18 -38.16
N LYS A 28 7.74 4.63 -38.07
CA LYS A 28 6.52 5.44 -37.88
C LYS A 28 6.50 6.07 -36.48
N ILE A 29 6.80 5.29 -35.45
CA ILE A 29 6.87 5.75 -34.06
C ILE A 29 7.98 6.79 -33.89
N SER A 30 9.17 6.56 -34.46
CA SER A 30 10.26 7.53 -34.49
C SER A 30 9.85 8.85 -35.13
N ARG A 31 9.09 8.84 -36.23
CA ARG A 31 8.63 10.08 -36.89
C ARG A 31 7.68 10.90 -36.03
N PHE A 32 6.81 10.24 -35.26
CA PHE A 32 5.95 10.90 -34.26
C PHE A 32 6.76 11.45 -33.07
N LEU A 33 7.72 10.67 -32.54
CA LEU A 33 8.59 11.11 -31.45
C LEU A 33 9.57 12.22 -31.85
N THR A 34 9.88 12.39 -33.13
CA THR A 34 10.79 13.45 -33.63
C THR A 34 10.05 14.78 -33.89
N ASN A 35 8.72 14.80 -33.79
CA ASN A 35 7.96 16.05 -33.91
C ASN A 35 8.12 16.89 -32.63
N LYS A 36 8.72 18.08 -32.77
CA LYS A 36 8.97 19.02 -31.67
C LYS A 36 7.71 19.38 -30.88
N PHE A 37 6.55 19.47 -31.57
CA PHE A 37 5.27 19.77 -30.92
C PHE A 37 4.73 18.59 -30.10
N PHE A 38 4.95 17.36 -30.57
CA PHE A 38 4.57 16.15 -29.84
C PHE A 38 5.45 15.97 -28.59
N LEU A 39 6.76 16.19 -28.73
CA LEU A 39 7.66 16.10 -27.59
C LEU A 39 7.38 17.19 -26.55
N ALA A 40 7.07 18.42 -26.99
CA ALA A 40 6.68 19.52 -26.11
C ALA A 40 5.35 19.24 -25.39
N THR A 41 4.34 18.68 -26.06
CA THR A 41 3.05 18.31 -25.43
C THR A 41 3.21 17.14 -24.45
N VAL A 42 3.99 16.12 -24.80
CA VAL A 42 4.29 15.02 -23.87
C VAL A 42 5.08 15.51 -22.67
N ALA A 43 6.07 16.38 -22.85
CA ALA A 43 6.81 16.99 -21.75
C ALA A 43 5.90 17.86 -20.87
N PHE A 44 5.01 18.65 -21.45
CA PHE A 44 4.03 19.45 -20.72
C PHE A 44 3.07 18.56 -19.92
N LEU A 45 2.54 17.49 -20.51
CA LEU A 45 1.69 16.53 -19.81
C LEU A 45 2.46 15.80 -18.71
N MET A 46 3.71 15.42 -18.95
CA MET A 46 4.55 14.80 -17.93
C MET A 46 4.77 15.76 -16.75
N ILE A 47 5.04 17.04 -17.00
CA ILE A 47 5.17 18.05 -15.94
C ILE A 47 3.84 18.21 -15.18
N MET A 48 2.71 18.28 -15.88
CA MET A 48 1.39 18.40 -15.24
C MET A 48 0.96 17.14 -14.47
N LEU A 49 1.49 15.96 -14.82
CA LEU A 49 1.15 14.69 -14.16
C LEU A 49 2.11 14.33 -13.02
N PHE A 50 3.40 14.64 -13.17
CA PHE A 50 4.45 14.24 -12.21
C PHE A 50 4.98 15.41 -11.35
N LEU A 51 5.01 16.63 -11.87
CA LEU A 51 5.51 17.80 -11.14
C LEU A 51 4.38 18.57 -10.43
N ASP A 52 3.15 18.47 -10.95
CA ASP A 52 1.97 18.98 -10.25
C ASP A 52 1.49 17.96 -9.19
N LYS A 53 0.74 18.45 -8.20
CA LYS A 53 0.29 17.81 -6.93
C LYS A 53 -0.55 16.54 -7.09
N ASN A 54 -0.64 16.00 -8.31
CA ASN A 54 -1.37 14.81 -8.67
C ASN A 54 -0.48 13.56 -8.69
N ASP A 55 0.55 13.55 -7.84
CA ASP A 55 1.35 12.36 -7.57
C ASP A 55 0.46 11.24 -7.02
N LEU A 56 0.46 10.11 -7.71
CA LEU A 56 -0.27 8.90 -7.33
C LEU A 56 0.10 8.45 -5.92
N PHE A 57 1.36 8.65 -5.52
CA PHE A 57 1.82 8.33 -4.17
C PHE A 57 1.08 9.16 -3.11
N THR A 58 0.96 10.47 -3.33
CA THR A 58 0.25 11.38 -2.42
C THR A 58 -1.25 11.07 -2.38
N ILE A 59 -1.85 10.59 -3.47
CA ILE A 59 -3.26 10.15 -3.46
C ILE A 59 -3.42 8.89 -2.62
N MET A 60 -2.51 7.93 -2.71
CA MET A 60 -2.55 6.71 -1.91
C MET A 60 -2.36 6.99 -0.42
N GLU A 61 -1.39 7.83 -0.07
CA GLU A 61 -1.11 8.22 1.32
C GLU A 61 -2.32 8.92 1.95
N ARG A 62 -2.91 9.90 1.25
CA ARG A 62 -4.13 10.58 1.71
C ARG A 62 -5.32 9.64 1.88
N ARG A 63 -5.48 8.63 1.01
CA ARG A 63 -6.54 7.63 1.15
C ARG A 63 -6.33 6.77 2.39
N LYS A 64 -5.09 6.41 2.70
CA LYS A 64 -4.75 5.68 3.92
C LYS A 64 -5.04 6.54 5.15
N GLU A 65 -4.59 7.78 5.15
CA GLU A 65 -4.84 8.73 6.24
C GLU A 65 -6.34 8.93 6.49
N LEU A 66 -7.14 9.08 5.42
CA LEU A 66 -8.60 9.16 5.53
C LEU A 66 -9.20 7.92 6.21
N ASN A 67 -8.78 6.72 5.80
CA ASN A 67 -9.28 5.48 6.38
C ASN A 67 -8.87 5.34 7.86
N ASP A 68 -7.64 5.69 8.21
CA ASP A 68 -7.15 5.68 9.59
C ASP A 68 -7.92 6.68 10.46
N LEU A 69 -8.28 7.84 9.89
CA LEU A 69 -9.07 8.87 10.56
C LEU A 69 -10.54 8.45 10.76
N GLU A 70 -11.15 7.81 9.76
CA GLU A 70 -12.49 7.23 9.90
C GLU A 70 -12.53 6.13 10.97
N LEU A 71 -11.55 5.23 10.97
CA LEU A 71 -11.46 4.15 11.96
C LEU A 71 -11.29 4.71 13.37
N SER A 72 -10.44 5.73 13.53
CA SER A 72 -10.27 6.44 14.81
C SER A 72 -11.57 7.12 15.24
N ARG A 73 -12.26 7.79 14.32
CA ARG A 73 -13.53 8.45 14.59
C ARG A 73 -14.59 7.45 15.04
N ASP A 74 -14.69 6.30 14.39
CA ASP A 74 -15.68 5.28 14.73
C ASP A 74 -15.36 4.62 16.09
N HIS A 75 -14.08 4.38 16.37
CA HIS A 75 -13.62 3.89 17.68
C HIS A 75 -14.05 4.83 18.81
N TYR A 76 -13.72 6.12 18.72
CA TYR A 76 -14.08 7.10 19.75
C TYR A 76 -15.58 7.35 19.83
N SER A 77 -16.30 7.28 18.71
CA SER A 77 -17.76 7.39 18.71
C SER A 77 -18.40 6.27 19.51
N LYS A 78 -17.89 5.04 19.38
CA LYS A 78 -18.36 3.89 20.16
C LYS A 78 -18.01 4.02 21.64
N GLU A 79 -16.78 4.39 21.96
CA GLU A 79 -16.34 4.60 23.35
C GLU A 79 -17.16 5.71 24.03
N LEU A 80 -17.51 6.77 23.31
CA LEU A 80 -18.35 7.85 23.82
C LEU A 80 -19.78 7.37 24.11
N GLN A 81 -20.34 6.49 23.28
CA GLN A 81 -21.65 5.89 23.55
C GLN A 81 -21.63 5.03 24.81
N ASP A 82 -20.60 4.21 24.98
CA ASP A 82 -20.42 3.39 26.18
C ASP A 82 -20.24 4.26 27.43
N LEU A 83 -19.43 5.33 27.35
CA LEU A 83 -19.25 6.30 28.43
C LEU A 83 -20.54 7.04 28.78
N HIS A 84 -21.34 7.44 27.79
CA HIS A 84 -22.64 8.06 28.03
C HIS A 84 -23.60 7.11 28.74
N LYS A 85 -23.59 5.82 28.37
CA LYS A 85 -24.38 4.81 29.07
C LYS A 85 -23.93 4.66 30.53
N ILE A 86 -22.63 4.52 30.76
CA ILE A 86 -22.05 4.46 32.11
C ILE A 86 -22.43 5.72 32.91
N LYS A 87 -22.30 6.91 32.32
CA LYS A 87 -22.68 8.17 32.96
C LYS A 87 -24.16 8.17 33.37
N ASN A 88 -25.05 7.78 32.47
CA ASN A 88 -26.48 7.73 32.76
C ASN A 88 -26.80 6.73 33.87
N ASP A 89 -26.16 5.55 33.85
CA ASP A 89 -26.36 4.53 34.88
C ASP A 89 -25.83 5.02 36.24
N LEU A 90 -24.74 5.80 36.26
CA LEU A 90 -24.21 6.46 37.47
C LEU A 90 -25.15 7.54 38.03
N GLU A 91 -25.85 8.28 37.17
CA GLU A 91 -26.77 9.34 37.58
C GLU A 91 -28.12 8.78 38.10
N THR A 92 -28.48 7.56 37.68
CA THR A 92 -29.80 6.98 37.95
C THR A 92 -29.79 5.90 39.05
N ASP A 93 -28.68 5.18 39.24
CA ASP A 93 -28.59 4.08 40.20
C ASP A 93 -27.33 4.12 41.08
N PRO A 94 -27.47 4.33 42.41
CA PRO A 94 -26.34 4.31 43.33
C PRO A 94 -25.65 2.94 43.44
N ALA A 95 -26.34 1.82 43.17
CA ALA A 95 -25.72 0.49 43.19
C ALA A 95 -24.74 0.31 42.02
N THR A 96 -25.00 0.97 40.89
CA THR A 96 -24.11 0.97 39.72
C THR A 96 -22.81 1.71 40.00
N ILE A 97 -22.82 2.76 40.83
CA ILE A 97 -21.60 3.45 41.28
C ILE A 97 -20.70 2.49 42.08
N GLU A 98 -21.25 1.77 43.06
CA GLU A 98 -20.50 0.83 43.90
C GLU A 98 -19.92 -0.31 43.07
N LYS A 99 -20.69 -0.86 42.12
CA LYS A 99 -20.23 -1.88 41.19
C LYS A 99 -19.07 -1.39 40.31
N LEU A 100 -19.19 -0.20 39.71
CA LEU A 100 -18.13 0.37 38.87
C LEU A 100 -16.85 0.64 39.68
N ALA A 101 -16.99 1.18 40.90
CA ALA A 101 -15.87 1.45 41.78
C ALA A 101 -15.11 0.16 42.16
N ARG A 102 -15.84 -0.94 42.45
CA ARG A 102 -15.25 -2.23 42.78
C ARG A 102 -14.64 -2.96 41.58
N GLU A 103 -15.36 -3.05 40.46
CA GLU A 103 -14.90 -3.85 39.31
C GLU A 103 -13.84 -3.12 38.49
N LYS A 104 -14.04 -1.83 38.23
CA LYS A 104 -13.20 -1.08 37.29
C LYS A 104 -12.03 -0.36 37.97
N TYR A 105 -12.21 0.05 39.22
CA TYR A 105 -11.21 0.80 39.98
C TYR A 105 -10.69 0.07 41.23
N LEU A 106 -11.19 -1.15 41.51
CA LEU A 106 -10.79 -1.98 42.66
C LEU A 106 -10.84 -1.21 43.99
N MET A 107 -11.80 -0.29 44.12
CA MET A 107 -11.99 0.50 45.33
C MET A 107 -12.62 -0.35 46.44
N LYS A 108 -12.20 -0.11 47.68
CA LYS A 108 -12.73 -0.73 48.89
C LYS A 108 -13.30 0.31 49.84
N ARG A 109 -14.19 -0.11 50.75
CA ARG A 109 -14.59 0.75 51.88
C ARG A 109 -13.50 0.77 52.95
N ASP A 110 -13.44 1.84 53.73
CA ASP A 110 -12.43 2.01 54.78
C ASP A 110 -12.47 0.91 55.86
N ASN A 111 -13.64 0.29 56.04
CA ASN A 111 -13.89 -0.81 56.97
C ASN A 111 -13.91 -2.20 56.31
N GLU A 112 -13.38 -2.32 55.08
CA GLU A 112 -13.35 -3.58 54.33
C GLU A 112 -11.89 -4.08 54.15
N ASP A 113 -11.66 -5.33 54.56
CA ASP A 113 -10.39 -6.03 54.39
C ASP A 113 -10.48 -6.98 53.18
N ILE A 114 -9.58 -6.79 52.21
CA ILE A 114 -9.51 -7.61 50.99
C ILE A 114 -8.44 -8.69 51.21
N PHE A 115 -8.84 -9.95 51.07
CA PHE A 115 -7.93 -11.09 51.13
C PHE A 115 -7.66 -11.61 49.71
N LEU A 116 -6.41 -11.50 49.24
CA LEU A 116 -5.99 -12.18 48.01
C LEU A 116 -5.58 -13.61 48.38
N THR A 117 -6.28 -14.60 47.84
CA THR A 117 -5.92 -16.01 47.99
C THR A 117 -5.21 -16.46 46.72
N GLU A 118 -4.01 -17.03 46.85
CA GLU A 118 -3.35 -17.69 45.72
C GLU A 118 -4.08 -19.01 45.42
N ASP A 119 -4.55 -19.20 44.19
CA ASP A 119 -5.09 -20.48 43.78
C ASP A 119 -3.96 -21.53 43.74
N ASN A 120 -3.94 -22.41 44.74
CA ASN A 120 -3.00 -23.52 44.89
C ASN A 120 -2.94 -24.46 43.66
N ASN A 121 -3.97 -24.42 42.81
CA ASN A 121 -4.10 -25.21 41.58
C ASN A 121 -3.08 -24.81 40.51
N THR A 122 -2.64 -23.55 40.48
CA THR A 122 -1.69 -23.06 39.47
C THR A 122 -0.28 -23.61 39.67
N LYS A 123 0.12 -23.91 40.91
CA LYS A 123 1.44 -24.48 41.23
C LYS A 123 1.55 -25.98 40.88
N LEU A 124 0.42 -26.69 40.79
CA LEU A 124 0.38 -28.11 40.44
C LEU A 124 0.54 -28.38 38.94
N LYS A 125 0.14 -27.44 38.07
CA LYS A 125 0.29 -27.55 36.60
C LYS A 125 1.66 -27.15 36.06
N GLN A 126 2.50 -26.53 36.88
CA GLN A 126 3.87 -26.12 36.50
C GLN A 126 4.93 -27.12 36.96
N ALA A 127 4.53 -28.13 37.74
CA ALA A 127 5.38 -29.18 38.28
C ALA A 127 5.16 -30.54 37.57
N GLU A 128 4.36 -30.56 36.50
CA GLU A 128 4.07 -31.70 35.61
C GLU A 128 4.52 -31.33 34.19
#